data_AF-A0AAX3ZFY2-F1
#
_entry.id   AF-A0AAX3ZFY2-F1
#
_cell.length_a   1.000
_cell.length_b   1.000
_cell.length_c   1.000
_cell.angle_alpha   90.00
_cell.angle_beta   90.00
_cell.angle_gamma   90.00
#
_symmetry.space_group_name_H-M   'P 1'
#
loop_
_entity.id
_entity.type
_entity.pdbx_description
1 polymer ?
#
loop_
_entity_poly.entity_id
_entity_poly.type
_entity_poly.pdbx_seq_one_letter_code
_entity_poly.pdbx_strand_id
1 'polypeptide(L)'
;MPARPRALVTVLCAAVLVVLLPASAAHAENRTVRGGRLDWGIKSSFQSYVTGPVAKGGYSLTGGAATVGGSTFRFHSATGTYDADTGAFRAAFSGGVRFLGHRTGSGAHQLDLTISRPTVSVSGSTGTLYVDVVSKAKDTGAVTTSRQVPFASLSLGGIDMRGGGSAVALNNLPATLTAEGARSFAGYYTAGTALDPVSLSTDVDAAPRQREQPSAAPTPDTSPKSEGKPGGAVEDGAVDWGVRRTFREYVTGDIADGEWTLTDGAQDGGALFRFPGGEGTYEDGDLTAAFDGAVRFTGAHGLDLSLSGVRAEVRDGEGTLYADVSSPDLKGEKVPLVTFSAGELKPADGLVKVTEAPAKLTARGAEAFGGLYRAGTVMDPVSLAVALTADATLPALPDLGSAPTASASPQPRGSTGPETSAEPVASADDDGGFPALPVFLAVGALLPVAAALTAVAVRRRRARPAASPSDAHRG
;
A
#
# COMPACT_ATOMS: atom_id res chain seq x y z
N MET A 1 74.85 65.88 -5.87
CA MET A 1 74.97 65.72 -7.34
C MET A 1 75.76 64.45 -7.62
N PRO A 2 75.56 63.73 -8.76
CA PRO A 2 74.42 63.75 -9.68
C PRO A 2 73.25 62.90 -9.08
N ALA A 3 72.75 61.72 -9.52
CA ALA A 3 72.95 60.85 -10.69
C ALA A 3 71.83 59.79 -10.88
N ARG A 4 71.73 59.24 -12.12
CA ARG A 4 71.15 57.94 -12.54
C ARG A 4 71.93 57.49 -13.80
N PRO A 5 72.20 56.19 -14.04
CA PRO A 5 71.34 55.32 -14.88
C PRO A 5 71.05 53.95 -14.19
N ARG A 6 69.98 53.16 -14.46
CA ARG A 6 69.35 52.61 -15.69
C ARG A 6 70.06 51.38 -16.34
N ALA A 7 69.66 50.18 -15.91
CA ALA A 7 69.46 48.94 -16.72
C ALA A 7 68.67 47.94 -15.83
N LEU A 8 67.41 47.60 -16.14
CA LEU A 8 66.90 46.51 -16.99
C LEU A 8 67.09 45.07 -16.45
N VAL A 9 65.97 44.45 -16.00
CA VAL A 9 65.41 43.13 -16.43
C VAL A 9 66.29 41.86 -16.20
N THR A 10 65.80 40.72 -15.66
CA THR A 10 64.47 40.06 -15.78
C THR A 10 63.92 39.42 -14.49
N VAL A 11 62.61 39.18 -14.50
CA VAL A 11 61.75 38.46 -13.52
C VAL A 11 62.15 37.01 -13.25
N LEU A 12 62.10 36.58 -11.97
CA LEU A 12 61.38 35.35 -11.56
C LEU A 12 61.05 35.35 -10.05
N CYS A 13 59.77 35.44 -9.70
CA CYS A 13 59.26 35.19 -8.34
C CYS A 13 58.04 34.26 -8.40
N ALA A 14 58.17 33.03 -7.91
CA ALA A 14 57.06 32.10 -7.82
C ALA A 14 56.18 32.42 -6.60
N ALA A 15 54.94 32.85 -6.82
CA ALA A 15 53.96 33.02 -5.76
C ALA A 15 53.19 31.71 -5.54
N VAL A 16 53.43 31.05 -4.40
CA VAL A 16 52.68 29.84 -4.02
C VAL A 16 51.31 30.27 -3.47
N LEU A 17 50.28 30.19 -4.31
CA LEU A 17 48.88 30.33 -3.91
C LEU A 17 48.39 29.03 -3.26
N VAL A 18 48.44 28.97 -1.93
CA VAL A 18 47.73 27.93 -1.16
C VAL A 18 46.24 28.25 -1.22
N VAL A 19 45.54 27.66 -2.19
CA VAL A 19 44.08 27.71 -2.25
C VAL A 19 43.53 26.80 -1.16
N LEU A 20 43.05 27.41 -0.08
CA LEU A 20 42.17 26.74 0.88
C LEU A 20 40.82 26.49 0.20
N LEU A 21 40.72 25.38 -0.51
CA LEU A 21 39.44 24.81 -0.90
C LEU A 21 38.61 24.57 0.37
N PRO A 22 37.34 24.99 0.44
CA PRO A 22 36.47 24.50 1.49
C PRO A 22 36.38 22.98 1.36
N ALA A 23 36.48 22.27 2.49
CA ALA A 23 36.19 20.84 2.48
C ALA A 23 34.71 20.68 2.07
N SER A 24 34.47 20.13 0.88
CA SER A 24 33.14 19.78 0.43
C SER A 24 32.56 18.80 1.44
N ALA A 25 31.60 19.25 2.25
CA ALA A 25 30.82 18.36 3.09
C ALA A 25 30.15 17.35 2.15
N ALA A 26 30.46 16.07 2.33
CA ALA A 26 29.81 14.99 1.60
C ALA A 26 28.37 14.93 2.09
N HIS A 27 27.47 15.67 1.44
CA HIS A 27 26.05 15.54 1.63
C HIS A 27 25.66 14.10 1.27
N ALA A 28 25.25 13.32 2.28
CA ALA A 28 24.72 11.99 2.04
C ALA A 28 23.44 12.15 1.20
N GLU A 29 23.42 11.54 0.02
CA GLU A 29 22.32 11.72 -0.92
C GLU A 29 21.03 11.07 -0.40
N ASN A 30 19.89 11.68 -0.71
CA ASN A 30 18.57 11.10 -0.45
C ASN A 30 18.50 9.69 -1.07
N ARG A 31 18.34 8.67 -0.24
CA ARG A 31 18.20 7.28 -0.68
C ARG A 31 16.79 7.07 -1.23
N THR A 32 16.65 6.33 -2.32
CA THR A 32 15.32 5.94 -2.82
C THR A 32 14.73 4.85 -1.94
N VAL A 33 13.42 4.93 -1.67
CA VAL A 33 12.63 3.80 -1.20
C VAL A 33 12.12 3.04 -2.44
N ARG A 34 12.40 1.73 -2.52
CA ARG A 34 12.08 0.86 -3.68
C ARG A 34 11.63 -0.53 -3.26
N GLY A 35 10.45 -0.63 -2.66
CA GLY A 35 9.91 -1.90 -2.19
C GLY A 35 9.30 -1.80 -0.79
N GLY A 36 8.52 -2.82 -0.46
CA GLY A 36 7.88 -2.98 0.84
C GLY A 36 6.41 -2.58 0.91
N ARG A 37 5.90 -2.58 2.14
CA ARG A 37 4.48 -2.75 2.49
C ARG A 37 4.05 -1.93 3.71
N LEU A 38 2.75 -1.71 3.83
CA LEU A 38 2.10 -1.08 4.98
C LEU A 38 0.88 -1.92 5.38
N ASP A 39 0.82 -2.31 6.64
CA ASP A 39 -0.24 -3.13 7.23
C ASP A 39 -1.07 -2.26 8.19
N TRP A 40 -2.37 -2.12 7.90
CA TRP A 40 -3.28 -1.25 8.65
C TRP A 40 -4.76 -1.68 8.54
N GLY A 41 -5.49 -1.77 9.66
CA GLY A 41 -6.90 -2.18 9.71
C GLY A 41 -7.93 -1.05 9.43
N ILE A 42 -7.47 0.16 9.13
CA ILE A 42 -8.28 1.41 9.17
C ILE A 42 -8.79 1.69 10.60
N LYS A 43 -9.86 0.99 10.99
CA LYS A 43 -10.46 1.00 12.32
C LYS A 43 -11.34 -0.24 12.48
N SER A 44 -10.96 -1.15 13.36
CA SER A 44 -11.66 -2.38 13.76
C SER A 44 -13.15 -2.18 13.97
N SER A 45 -13.54 -1.21 14.81
CA SER A 45 -14.95 -0.88 15.06
C SER A 45 -15.73 -0.40 13.83
N PHE A 46 -15.05 0.18 12.82
CA PHE A 46 -15.66 0.56 11.55
C PHE A 46 -15.83 -0.66 10.63
N GLN A 47 -14.83 -1.54 10.57
CA GLN A 47 -14.94 -2.81 9.84
C GLN A 47 -16.11 -3.65 10.36
N SER A 48 -16.20 -3.88 11.67
CA SER A 48 -17.29 -4.63 12.31
C SER A 48 -18.67 -3.99 12.11
N TYR A 49 -18.73 -2.65 11.95
CA TYR A 49 -19.96 -1.95 11.61
C TYR A 49 -20.38 -2.19 10.16
N VAL A 50 -19.43 -2.16 9.22
CA VAL A 50 -19.66 -2.39 7.78
C VAL A 50 -20.08 -3.83 7.50
N THR A 51 -19.35 -4.81 8.01
CA THR A 51 -19.65 -6.25 7.81
C THR A 51 -20.78 -6.76 8.70
N GLY A 52 -21.07 -6.05 9.80
CA GLY A 52 -22.08 -6.42 10.77
C GLY A 52 -23.54 -6.20 10.34
N PRO A 53 -24.50 -6.63 11.19
CA PRO A 53 -25.93 -6.65 10.87
C PRO A 53 -26.58 -5.26 10.72
N VAL A 54 -25.86 -4.18 11.03
CA VAL A 54 -26.36 -2.79 10.93
C VAL A 54 -26.19 -2.25 9.52
N ALA A 55 -24.97 -2.24 8.97
CA ALA A 55 -24.74 -1.78 7.59
C ALA A 55 -25.01 -2.87 6.54
N LYS A 56 -24.94 -4.16 6.93
CA LYS A 56 -25.15 -5.33 6.05
C LYS A 56 -24.33 -5.22 4.76
N GLY A 57 -23.08 -4.84 4.93
CA GLY A 57 -22.15 -4.46 3.89
C GLY A 57 -20.97 -5.42 3.78
N GLY A 58 -19.90 -4.91 3.21
CA GLY A 58 -18.64 -5.63 3.07
C GLY A 58 -17.55 -4.71 2.53
N TYR A 59 -16.38 -5.27 2.27
CA TYR A 59 -15.29 -4.58 1.60
C TYR A 59 -14.82 -5.34 0.36
N SER A 60 -14.16 -4.61 -0.55
CA SER A 60 -13.46 -5.14 -1.71
C SER A 60 -12.09 -4.48 -1.78
N LEU A 61 -11.06 -5.23 -2.16
CA LEU A 61 -9.72 -4.69 -2.36
C LEU A 61 -9.47 -4.34 -3.83
N THR A 62 -8.52 -3.44 -4.04
CA THR A 62 -8.22 -2.80 -5.32
C THR A 62 -6.72 -2.53 -5.44
N GLY A 63 -6.19 -2.57 -6.66
CA GLY A 63 -4.79 -2.23 -6.96
C GLY A 63 -3.77 -3.02 -6.14
N GLY A 64 -3.89 -4.35 -6.11
CA GLY A 64 -2.95 -5.28 -5.48
C GLY A 64 -3.04 -5.45 -3.96
N ALA A 65 -3.85 -4.67 -3.25
CA ALA A 65 -3.99 -4.79 -1.80
C ALA A 65 -4.49 -6.18 -1.33
N ALA A 66 -3.98 -6.65 -0.19
CA ALA A 66 -4.32 -7.93 0.44
C ALA A 66 -4.86 -7.80 1.88
N THR A 67 -5.17 -8.91 2.55
CA THR A 67 -5.43 -8.94 4.00
C THR A 67 -4.44 -9.81 4.76
N VAL A 68 -4.22 -9.47 6.02
CA VAL A 68 -3.44 -10.22 7.01
C VAL A 68 -4.33 -10.41 8.24
N GLY A 69 -4.39 -11.63 8.81
CA GLY A 69 -5.18 -11.92 10.00
C GLY A 69 -6.67 -11.57 9.89
N GLY A 70 -7.25 -11.67 8.69
CA GLY A 70 -8.67 -11.40 8.39
C GLY A 70 -9.19 -9.96 8.59
N SER A 71 -8.37 -9.08 9.18
CA SER A 71 -8.79 -7.79 9.74
C SER A 71 -7.79 -6.65 9.52
N THR A 72 -6.59 -6.93 9.01
CA THR A 72 -5.59 -5.91 8.63
C THR A 72 -5.46 -5.89 7.12
N PHE A 73 -5.43 -4.70 6.50
CA PHE A 73 -5.21 -4.55 5.05
C PHE A 73 -3.74 -4.30 4.77
N ARG A 74 -3.20 -5.01 3.77
CA ARG A 74 -1.82 -4.85 3.29
C ARG A 74 -1.80 -4.02 2.01
N PHE A 75 -1.08 -2.92 2.07
CA PHE A 75 -0.70 -2.01 0.98
C PHE A 75 0.78 -2.25 0.64
N HIS A 76 1.24 -1.90 -0.56
CA HIS A 76 2.49 -2.46 -1.09
C HIS A 76 3.25 -1.58 -2.10
N SER A 77 4.33 -2.10 -2.69
CA SER A 77 5.15 -1.44 -3.72
C SER A 77 5.56 -0.02 -3.30
N ALA A 78 6.13 0.11 -2.10
CA ALA A 78 6.49 1.40 -1.55
C ALA A 78 7.51 2.14 -2.43
N THR A 79 7.26 3.42 -2.67
CA THR A 79 8.13 4.31 -3.47
C THR A 79 8.32 5.66 -2.77
N GLY A 80 9.53 6.21 -2.84
CA GLY A 80 9.81 7.53 -2.26
C GLY A 80 11.26 7.73 -1.84
N THR A 81 11.47 8.37 -0.69
CA THR A 81 12.77 8.93 -0.28
C THR A 81 13.04 8.75 1.20
N TYR A 82 14.31 8.52 1.55
CA TYR A 82 14.81 8.44 2.93
C TYR A 82 16.14 9.18 3.08
N ASP A 83 16.19 10.08 4.05
CA ASP A 83 17.38 10.80 4.51
C ASP A 83 17.92 10.12 5.78
N ALA A 84 19.13 9.55 5.68
CA ALA A 84 19.77 8.82 6.76
C ALA A 84 20.31 9.72 7.90
N ASP A 85 20.57 11.00 7.62
CA ASP A 85 21.19 11.95 8.55
C ASP A 85 20.15 12.75 9.33
N THR A 86 19.04 13.13 8.70
CA THR A 86 17.91 13.81 9.37
C THR A 86 16.83 12.85 9.84
N GLY A 87 16.75 11.65 9.28
CA GLY A 87 15.67 10.69 9.52
C GLY A 87 14.36 11.07 8.81
N ALA A 88 14.38 12.04 7.89
CA ALA A 88 13.22 12.37 7.08
C ALA A 88 12.89 11.21 6.13
N PHE A 89 11.64 10.75 6.16
CA PHE A 89 11.19 9.57 5.43
C PHE A 89 9.86 9.87 4.75
N ARG A 90 9.71 9.46 3.48
CA ARG A 90 8.43 9.51 2.77
C ARG A 90 8.30 8.31 1.85
N ALA A 91 7.32 7.44 2.12
CA ALA A 91 7.02 6.27 1.31
C ALA A 91 5.53 6.23 0.94
N ALA A 92 5.24 6.16 -0.36
CA ALA A 92 3.91 6.03 -0.94
C ALA A 92 3.69 4.59 -1.44
N PHE A 93 2.58 3.99 -1.04
CA PHE A 93 2.23 2.59 -1.29
C PHE A 93 1.04 2.48 -2.26
N SER A 94 1.05 1.44 -3.08
CA SER A 94 -0.09 0.95 -3.87
C SER A 94 -1.12 0.24 -2.99
N GLY A 95 -2.31 0.02 -3.54
CA GLY A 95 -3.43 -0.63 -2.86
C GLY A 95 -4.57 0.31 -2.47
N GLY A 96 -5.75 -0.28 -2.30
CA GLY A 96 -6.95 0.39 -1.82
C GLY A 96 -8.02 -0.59 -1.32
N VAL A 97 -8.80 -0.15 -0.34
CA VAL A 97 -9.97 -0.86 0.19
C VAL A 97 -11.22 0.00 -0.01
N ARG A 98 -12.25 -0.59 -0.61
CA ARG A 98 -13.58 0.02 -0.78
C ARG A 98 -14.60 -0.70 0.10
N PHE A 99 -15.19 0.05 1.02
CA PHE A 99 -16.29 -0.36 1.89
C PHE A 99 -17.63 0.03 1.27
N LEU A 100 -18.58 -0.90 1.27
CA LEU A 100 -19.95 -0.70 0.81
C LEU A 100 -20.93 -1.13 1.91
N GLY A 101 -21.99 -0.36 2.13
CA GLY A 101 -22.98 -0.65 3.17
C GLY A 101 -24.29 0.13 2.98
N HIS A 102 -25.30 -0.18 3.80
CA HIS A 102 -26.64 0.41 3.74
C HIS A 102 -27.25 0.32 2.34
N ARG A 103 -27.40 -0.92 1.85
CA ARG A 103 -28.01 -1.19 0.55
C ARG A 103 -29.50 -0.89 0.60
N THR A 104 -29.97 0.00 -0.27
CA THR A 104 -31.36 0.43 -0.38
C THR A 104 -32.18 -0.52 -1.26
N GLY A 105 -33.51 -0.35 -1.26
CA GLY A 105 -34.42 -1.11 -2.13
C GLY A 105 -34.19 -0.91 -3.64
N SER A 106 -33.50 0.16 -4.06
CA SER A 106 -33.05 0.35 -5.45
C SER A 106 -31.74 -0.38 -5.77
N GLY A 107 -31.18 -1.14 -4.83
CA GLY A 107 -29.92 -1.85 -4.95
C GLY A 107 -28.66 -0.98 -4.71
N ALA A 108 -28.80 0.34 -4.64
CA ALA A 108 -27.71 1.28 -4.40
C ALA A 108 -27.27 1.32 -2.92
N HIS A 109 -26.01 1.66 -2.67
CA HIS A 109 -25.47 1.79 -1.31
C HIS A 109 -25.48 3.25 -0.83
N GLN A 110 -25.77 3.48 0.46
CA GLN A 110 -25.62 4.82 1.08
C GLN A 110 -24.19 5.02 1.62
N LEU A 111 -23.58 3.97 2.19
CA LEU A 111 -22.16 3.97 2.55
C LEU A 111 -21.38 3.44 1.34
N ASP A 112 -20.52 4.30 0.80
CA ASP A 112 -19.54 3.98 -0.24
C ASP A 112 -18.29 4.80 0.06
N LEU A 113 -17.24 4.13 0.56
CA LEU A 113 -16.00 4.75 1.02
C LEU A 113 -14.82 3.93 0.51
N THR A 114 -14.01 4.53 -0.36
CA THR A 114 -12.71 3.98 -0.79
C THR A 114 -11.58 4.73 -0.11
N ILE A 115 -10.66 3.99 0.52
CA ILE A 115 -9.39 4.49 1.07
C ILE A 115 -8.27 3.81 0.28
N SER A 116 -7.36 4.58 -0.30
CA SER A 116 -6.35 4.07 -1.23
C SER A 116 -5.06 4.88 -1.21
N ARG A 117 -4.01 4.36 -1.85
CA ARG A 117 -2.70 5.00 -2.02
C ARG A 117 -2.13 5.60 -0.72
N PRO A 118 -2.06 4.83 0.39
CA PRO A 118 -1.53 5.35 1.63
C PRO A 118 -0.09 5.82 1.44
N THR A 119 0.27 6.91 2.11
CA THR A 119 1.62 7.45 2.08
C THR A 119 1.99 7.88 3.48
N VAL A 120 3.08 7.33 4.00
CA VAL A 120 3.63 7.75 5.30
C VAL A 120 4.72 8.76 5.05
N SER A 121 4.62 9.91 5.71
CA SER A 121 5.68 10.92 5.78
C SER A 121 6.06 11.13 7.23
N VAL A 122 7.36 11.12 7.53
CA VAL A 122 7.92 11.33 8.87
C VAL A 122 8.93 12.47 8.81
N SER A 123 8.88 13.34 9.81
CA SER A 123 9.85 14.40 10.04
C SER A 123 10.08 14.52 11.55
N GLY A 124 11.31 14.28 11.99
CA GLY A 124 11.63 14.15 13.42
C GLY A 124 10.78 13.06 14.10
N SER A 125 10.26 13.34 15.29
CA SER A 125 9.48 12.39 16.10
C SER A 125 8.01 12.24 15.67
N THR A 126 7.58 12.86 14.56
CA THR A 126 6.18 12.91 14.12
C THR A 126 6.00 12.35 12.72
N GLY A 127 5.06 11.41 12.58
CA GLY A 127 4.60 10.88 11.30
C GLY A 127 3.20 11.38 10.94
N THR A 128 2.87 11.33 9.66
CA THR A 128 1.51 11.51 9.14
C THR A 128 1.24 10.49 8.05
N LEU A 129 0.12 9.77 8.18
CA LEU A 129 -0.45 8.92 7.16
C LEU A 129 -1.40 9.75 6.29
N TYR A 130 -1.07 9.84 5.01
CA TYR A 130 -1.90 10.44 3.96
C TYR A 130 -2.61 9.34 3.17
N VAL A 131 -3.83 9.57 2.68
CA VAL A 131 -4.55 8.64 1.78
C VAL A 131 -5.34 9.38 0.71
N ASP A 132 -5.53 8.76 -0.45
CA ASP A 132 -6.55 9.14 -1.42
C ASP A 132 -7.90 8.54 -0.99
N VAL A 133 -8.90 9.39 -0.83
CA VAL A 133 -10.25 9.05 -0.36
C VAL A 133 -11.29 9.35 -1.44
N VAL A 134 -12.17 8.39 -1.69
CA VAL A 134 -13.44 8.62 -2.40
C VAL A 134 -14.57 8.31 -1.42
N SER A 135 -15.40 9.29 -1.06
CA SER A 135 -16.45 9.15 -0.06
C SER A 135 -17.78 9.69 -0.57
N LYS A 136 -18.86 8.95 -0.33
CA LYS A 136 -20.23 9.34 -0.68
C LYS A 136 -20.93 9.97 0.50
N ALA A 137 -21.37 11.22 0.34
CA ALA A 137 -22.19 11.92 1.32
C ALA A 137 -23.56 11.25 1.45
N LYS A 138 -23.93 10.90 2.69
CA LYS A 138 -25.16 10.17 3.00
C LYS A 138 -26.43 10.88 2.53
N ASP A 139 -26.55 12.17 2.84
CA ASP A 139 -27.82 12.89 2.74
C ASP A 139 -28.07 13.48 1.34
N THR A 140 -27.02 13.73 0.55
CA THR A 140 -27.10 14.23 -0.82
C THR A 140 -26.78 13.18 -1.88
N GLY A 141 -26.18 12.05 -1.49
CA GLY A 141 -25.65 11.03 -2.40
C GLY A 141 -24.41 11.46 -3.21
N ALA A 142 -23.91 12.68 -3.01
CA ALA A 142 -22.79 13.23 -3.78
C ALA A 142 -21.48 12.50 -3.45
N VAL A 143 -20.70 12.18 -4.48
CA VAL A 143 -19.39 11.53 -4.34
C VAL A 143 -18.28 12.58 -4.39
N THR A 144 -17.46 12.63 -3.36
CA THR A 144 -16.29 13.52 -3.26
C THR A 144 -15.01 12.71 -3.36
N THR A 145 -14.06 13.16 -4.17
CA THR A 145 -12.70 12.60 -4.24
C THR A 145 -11.70 13.61 -3.69
N SER A 146 -10.93 13.19 -2.68
CA SER A 146 -9.86 13.99 -2.07
C SER A 146 -8.57 13.19 -2.12
N ARG A 147 -7.51 13.73 -2.73
CA ARG A 147 -6.20 13.06 -2.82
C ARG A 147 -5.30 13.45 -1.66
N GLN A 148 -4.49 12.51 -1.19
CA GLN A 148 -3.45 12.71 -0.17
C GLN A 148 -3.96 13.54 1.03
N VAL A 149 -5.13 13.16 1.57
CA VAL A 149 -5.70 13.74 2.78
C VAL A 149 -4.77 13.38 3.95
N PRO A 150 -4.24 14.33 4.74
CA PRO A 150 -3.50 14.01 5.96
C PRO A 150 -4.48 13.42 6.97
N PHE A 151 -4.57 12.09 7.03
CA PHE A 151 -5.72 11.37 7.56
C PHE A 151 -5.52 10.94 9.01
N ALA A 152 -4.31 10.49 9.34
CA ALA A 152 -3.91 10.17 10.71
C ALA A 152 -2.53 10.74 11.03
N SER A 153 -2.40 11.30 12.23
CA SER A 153 -1.09 11.52 12.86
C SER A 153 -0.57 10.18 13.39
N LEU A 154 0.73 9.91 13.21
CA LEU A 154 1.41 8.70 13.68
C LEU A 154 2.43 9.08 14.76
N SER A 155 2.31 8.45 15.92
CA SER A 155 3.32 8.60 16.98
C SER A 155 4.48 7.63 16.75
N LEU A 156 5.71 8.15 16.66
CA LEU A 156 6.92 7.33 16.57
C LEU A 156 7.44 6.90 17.95
N GLY A 157 6.87 7.38 19.06
CA GLY A 157 7.23 6.93 20.42
C GLY A 157 8.69 7.15 20.84
N GLY A 158 9.47 7.93 20.08
CA GLY A 158 10.92 8.11 20.29
C GLY A 158 11.81 7.20 19.44
N ILE A 159 11.27 6.47 18.45
CA ILE A 159 12.06 5.80 17.41
C ILE A 159 12.94 6.84 16.72
N ASP A 160 14.26 6.63 16.76
CA ASP A 160 15.21 7.40 15.95
C ASP A 160 15.19 6.85 14.52
N MET A 161 14.83 7.72 13.57
CA MET A 161 14.72 7.37 12.15
C MET A 161 16.06 7.45 11.42
N ARG A 162 17.14 7.89 12.06
CA ARG A 162 18.46 8.08 11.43
C ARG A 162 19.26 6.79 11.39
N GLY A 163 20.03 6.57 10.33
CA GLY A 163 20.91 5.41 10.23
C GLY A 163 21.20 4.93 8.82
N GLY A 164 22.27 4.14 8.69
CA GLY A 164 22.78 3.70 7.39
C GLY A 164 22.09 2.48 6.76
N GLY A 165 20.96 2.01 7.29
CA GLY A 165 20.32 0.74 6.91
C GLY A 165 19.83 0.64 5.46
N SER A 166 19.58 -0.60 5.02
CA SER A 166 18.97 -0.93 3.72
C SER A 166 17.44 -1.12 3.79
N ALA A 167 16.85 -0.91 4.96
CA ALA A 167 15.41 -0.96 5.16
C ALA A 167 14.98 -0.05 6.32
N VAL A 168 13.75 0.46 6.26
CA VAL A 168 13.03 1.13 7.36
C VAL A 168 11.88 0.22 7.78
N ALA A 169 11.79 -0.12 9.06
CA ALA A 169 10.72 -0.94 9.60
C ALA A 169 10.13 -0.28 10.86
N LEU A 170 8.82 -0.05 10.87
CA LEU A 170 8.09 0.60 11.94
C LEU A 170 6.88 -0.26 12.30
N ASN A 171 6.74 -0.67 13.56
CA ASN A 171 5.76 -1.66 13.99
C ASN A 171 4.76 -1.03 14.96
N ASN A 172 3.46 -1.27 14.72
CA ASN A 172 2.34 -0.88 15.57
C ASN A 172 2.33 0.60 15.98
N LEU A 173 2.67 1.52 15.07
CA LEU A 173 2.63 2.96 15.30
C LEU A 173 1.21 3.40 15.69
N PRO A 174 1.01 4.04 16.87
CA PRO A 174 -0.30 4.56 17.26
C PRO A 174 -0.78 5.63 16.28
N ALA A 175 -1.93 5.36 15.65
CA ALA A 175 -2.54 6.23 14.65
C ALA A 175 -3.76 6.98 15.23
N THR A 176 -3.77 8.31 15.08
CA THR A 176 -4.81 9.19 15.61
C THR A 176 -5.40 10.07 14.50
N LEU A 177 -6.72 9.96 14.30
CA LEU A 177 -7.47 10.63 13.23
C LEU A 177 -7.35 12.17 13.32
N THR A 178 -7.04 12.80 12.20
CA THR A 178 -6.95 14.27 12.07
C THR A 178 -8.34 14.92 11.91
N ALA A 179 -8.39 16.26 11.87
CA ALA A 179 -9.62 16.97 11.50
C ALA A 179 -9.99 16.74 10.01
N GLU A 180 -9.01 16.47 9.17
CA GLU A 180 -9.16 16.21 7.74
C GLU A 180 -9.68 14.78 7.49
N GLY A 181 -9.13 13.79 8.19
CA GLY A 181 -9.61 12.41 8.18
C GLY A 181 -11.02 12.26 8.79
N ALA A 182 -11.35 13.04 9.83
CA ALA A 182 -12.69 13.10 10.40
C ALA A 182 -13.78 13.47 9.37
N ARG A 183 -13.47 14.38 8.43
CA ARG A 183 -14.39 14.77 7.34
C ARG A 183 -14.61 13.63 6.33
N SER A 184 -13.60 12.77 6.10
CA SER A 184 -13.72 11.60 5.22
C SER A 184 -14.76 10.58 5.70
N PHE A 185 -14.94 10.44 7.02
CA PHE A 185 -15.96 9.61 7.67
C PHE A 185 -17.31 10.34 7.86
N ALA A 186 -17.60 11.39 7.08
CA ALA A 186 -18.82 12.20 7.18
C ALA A 186 -19.11 12.75 8.60
N GLY A 187 -18.07 12.95 9.42
CA GLY A 187 -18.19 13.43 10.80
C GLY A 187 -18.58 12.37 11.85
N TYR A 188 -18.69 11.08 11.49
CA TYR A 188 -18.99 10.01 12.46
C TYR A 188 -17.87 9.75 13.47
N TYR A 189 -16.65 10.19 13.18
CA TYR A 189 -15.50 10.17 14.10
C TYR A 189 -14.90 11.58 14.18
N THR A 190 -14.51 12.01 15.37
CA THR A 190 -13.88 13.32 15.59
C THR A 190 -12.36 13.26 15.42
N ALA A 191 -11.73 14.42 15.22
CA ALA A 191 -10.28 14.54 15.42
C ALA A 191 -9.89 14.02 16.82
N GLY A 192 -8.73 13.39 16.94
CA GLY A 192 -8.30 12.71 18.17
C GLY A 192 -8.86 11.28 18.34
N THR A 193 -9.73 10.79 17.45
CA THR A 193 -10.19 9.40 17.49
C THR A 193 -9.03 8.44 17.22
N ALA A 194 -8.80 7.49 18.13
CA ALA A 194 -7.85 6.41 17.93
C ALA A 194 -8.30 5.47 16.78
N LEU A 195 -7.37 5.18 15.88
CA LEU A 195 -7.51 4.26 14.76
C LEU A 195 -6.79 2.95 15.07
N ASP A 196 -6.89 1.96 14.18
CA ASP A 196 -6.02 0.79 14.29
C ASP A 196 -4.56 1.23 14.03
N PRO A 197 -3.56 0.65 14.72
CA PRO A 197 -2.16 1.04 14.54
C PRO A 197 -1.64 0.67 13.15
N VAL A 198 -0.58 1.36 12.73
CA VAL A 198 0.06 1.18 11.42
C VAL A 198 1.40 0.49 11.58
N SER A 199 1.63 -0.59 10.84
CA SER A 199 2.95 -1.20 10.66
C SER A 199 3.41 -1.00 9.22
N LEU A 200 4.72 -0.86 8.98
CA LEU A 200 5.30 -0.85 7.64
C LEU A 200 6.73 -1.39 7.65
N SER A 201 7.15 -1.92 6.50
CA SER A 201 8.55 -2.23 6.21
C SER A 201 8.84 -1.81 4.76
N THR A 202 9.92 -1.09 4.51
CA THR A 202 10.28 -0.58 3.18
C THR A 202 11.76 -0.68 2.90
N ASP A 203 12.08 -1.13 1.69
CA ASP A 203 13.45 -1.32 1.21
C ASP A 203 14.04 0.01 0.73
N VAL A 204 15.33 0.22 1.05
CA VAL A 204 16.05 1.47 0.85
C VAL A 204 17.32 1.18 0.06
N ASP A 205 17.47 1.86 -1.08
CA ASP A 205 18.70 1.78 -1.89
C ASP A 205 19.92 2.09 -1.02
N ALA A 206 20.92 1.21 -1.05
CA ALA A 206 22.20 1.49 -0.42
C ALA A 206 22.81 2.74 -1.07
N ALA A 207 23.19 3.73 -0.25
CA ALA A 207 23.72 5.00 -0.74
C ALA A 207 24.88 4.75 -1.74
N PRO A 208 24.95 5.46 -2.87
CA PRO A 208 26.01 5.28 -3.85
C PRO A 208 27.37 5.47 -3.18
N ARG A 209 28.16 4.39 -3.09
CA ARG A 209 29.56 4.53 -2.70
C ARG A 209 30.22 5.37 -3.79
N GLN A 210 30.72 6.55 -3.44
CA GLN A 210 31.69 7.23 -4.27
C GLN A 210 32.83 6.25 -4.54
N ARG A 211 32.95 5.80 -5.79
CA ARG A 211 34.19 5.16 -6.24
C ARG A 211 35.24 6.25 -6.21
N GLU A 212 36.19 6.14 -5.28
CA GLU A 212 37.43 6.92 -5.34
C GLU A 212 38.00 6.76 -6.75
N GLN A 213 38.09 7.85 -7.49
CA GLN A 213 38.39 7.84 -8.92
C GLN A 213 39.83 7.34 -9.12
N PRO A 214 40.05 6.15 -9.73
CA PRO A 214 41.41 5.71 -10.02
C PRO A 214 42.06 6.65 -11.02
N SER A 215 43.35 6.94 -10.82
CA SER A 215 44.11 7.84 -11.69
C SER A 215 44.08 7.37 -13.15
N ALA A 216 43.95 8.32 -14.08
CA ALA A 216 43.62 8.04 -15.48
C ALA A 216 44.74 7.36 -16.27
N ALA A 217 44.41 6.27 -16.98
CA ALA A 217 44.90 5.90 -18.32
C ALA A 217 44.25 4.57 -18.79
N PRO A 218 44.10 4.32 -20.11
CA PRO A 218 43.85 5.24 -21.22
C PRO A 218 42.39 5.13 -21.73
N THR A 219 42.01 5.91 -22.75
CA THR A 219 40.69 5.80 -23.42
C THR A 219 40.52 4.47 -24.17
N PRO A 220 39.39 3.77 -23.98
CA PRO A 220 38.87 2.81 -24.96
C PRO A 220 38.36 3.56 -26.21
N ASP A 221 38.37 2.88 -27.36
CA ASP A 221 37.84 3.44 -28.61
C ASP A 221 36.33 3.75 -28.53
N THR A 222 35.93 4.87 -29.11
CA THR A 222 34.52 5.23 -29.28
C THR A 222 33.90 4.45 -30.44
N SER A 223 33.54 3.19 -30.20
CA SER A 223 32.47 2.55 -30.96
C SER A 223 31.19 3.40 -30.83
N PRO A 224 30.43 3.62 -31.91
CA PRO A 224 29.32 4.57 -31.90
C PRO A 224 28.22 4.11 -30.95
N LYS A 225 27.65 5.06 -30.19
CA LYS A 225 26.40 4.87 -29.46
C LYS A 225 25.30 4.62 -30.50
N SER A 226 24.94 3.36 -30.72
CA SER A 226 23.83 3.02 -31.61
C SER A 226 22.54 3.52 -30.96
N GLU A 227 21.87 4.48 -31.60
CA GLU A 227 20.52 4.85 -31.22
C GLU A 227 19.61 3.67 -31.56
N GLY A 228 19.21 2.93 -30.52
CA GLY A 228 18.33 1.77 -30.65
C GLY A 228 17.03 2.17 -31.31
N LYS A 229 16.74 1.55 -32.45
CA LYS A 229 15.45 1.71 -33.14
C LYS A 229 14.35 1.22 -32.18
N PRO A 230 13.22 1.94 -32.00
CA PRO A 230 12.13 1.48 -31.15
C PRO A 230 11.44 0.28 -31.84
N GLY A 231 11.87 -0.91 -31.49
CA GLY A 231 11.50 -2.18 -32.13
C GLY A 231 12.72 -3.10 -32.21
N GLY A 232 12.71 -4.20 -31.46
CA GLY A 232 13.88 -5.07 -31.28
C GLY A 232 13.66 -6.25 -30.33
N ALA A 233 14.76 -6.94 -30.01
CA ALA A 233 14.78 -8.00 -29.02
C ALA A 233 14.58 -7.45 -27.60
N VAL A 234 14.13 -8.33 -26.70
CA VAL A 234 14.15 -8.08 -25.26
C VAL A 234 15.52 -8.50 -24.71
N GLU A 235 16.13 -7.64 -23.89
CA GLU A 235 17.44 -7.88 -23.25
C GLU A 235 17.30 -8.47 -21.83
N ASP A 236 16.22 -8.12 -21.11
CA ASP A 236 15.81 -8.69 -19.82
C ASP A 236 14.32 -8.36 -19.56
N GLY A 237 13.67 -9.03 -18.61
CA GLY A 237 12.31 -8.72 -18.21
C GLY A 237 11.82 -9.49 -17.00
N ALA A 238 10.70 -9.03 -16.45
CA ALA A 238 10.00 -9.71 -15.36
C ALA A 238 8.47 -9.61 -15.51
N VAL A 239 7.78 -10.72 -15.27
CA VAL A 239 6.35 -10.76 -14.93
C VAL A 239 6.21 -10.91 -13.43
N ASP A 240 5.43 -10.03 -12.79
CA ASP A 240 4.94 -10.18 -11.43
C ASP A 240 3.45 -10.55 -11.47
N TRP A 241 3.10 -11.74 -10.98
CA TRP A 241 1.70 -12.19 -10.90
C TRP A 241 1.45 -13.06 -9.67
N GLY A 242 0.40 -12.75 -8.90
CA GLY A 242 0.05 -13.50 -7.69
C GLY A 242 -0.77 -14.78 -7.93
N VAL A 243 -1.17 -15.06 -9.17
CA VAL A 243 -2.29 -15.96 -9.47
C VAL A 243 -3.61 -15.36 -8.94
N ARG A 244 -3.99 -15.64 -7.69
CA ARG A 244 -5.19 -15.09 -7.05
C ARG A 244 -5.08 -15.11 -5.53
N ARG A 245 -5.36 -13.99 -4.87
CA ARG A 245 -5.25 -13.84 -3.40
C ARG A 245 -5.99 -14.94 -2.63
N THR A 246 -7.27 -15.13 -2.91
CA THR A 246 -8.08 -16.13 -2.21
C THR A 246 -7.79 -17.58 -2.63
N PHE A 247 -6.89 -17.79 -3.61
CA PHE A 247 -6.32 -19.10 -3.89
C PHE A 247 -5.11 -19.34 -2.97
N ARG A 248 -4.17 -18.39 -2.88
CA ARG A 248 -3.06 -18.43 -1.91
C ARG A 248 -3.55 -18.59 -0.46
N GLU A 249 -4.55 -17.80 -0.06
CA GLU A 249 -5.17 -17.90 1.27
C GLU A 249 -5.93 -19.21 1.52
N TYR A 250 -6.32 -19.94 0.46
CA TYR A 250 -6.84 -21.29 0.57
C TYR A 250 -5.68 -22.29 0.73
N VAL A 251 -4.62 -22.19 -0.07
CA VAL A 251 -3.43 -23.05 -0.01
C VAL A 251 -2.81 -23.05 1.39
N THR A 252 -2.52 -21.88 1.95
CA THR A 252 -1.88 -21.74 3.28
C THR A 252 -2.88 -21.62 4.44
N GLY A 253 -4.12 -22.07 4.24
CA GLY A 253 -5.17 -22.04 5.26
C GLY A 253 -5.54 -23.45 5.72
N ASP A 254 -6.13 -23.56 6.91
CA ASP A 254 -6.46 -24.79 7.66
C ASP A 254 -7.24 -25.88 6.90
N ILE A 255 -7.75 -25.58 5.69
CA ILE A 255 -8.49 -26.50 4.82
C ILE A 255 -7.55 -27.22 3.83
N ALA A 256 -6.56 -26.52 3.27
CA ALA A 256 -5.59 -27.13 2.37
C ALA A 256 -4.26 -27.47 3.06
N ASP A 257 -3.94 -26.85 4.20
CA ASP A 257 -2.75 -27.12 5.02
C ASP A 257 -1.48 -27.30 4.16
N GLY A 258 -1.26 -26.33 3.27
CA GLY A 258 -0.37 -26.44 2.15
C GLY A 258 0.53 -25.23 1.95
N GLU A 259 1.36 -25.32 0.91
CA GLU A 259 2.43 -24.37 0.63
C GLU A 259 2.59 -24.11 -0.87
N TRP A 260 3.42 -23.14 -1.22
CA TRP A 260 3.95 -22.99 -2.57
C TRP A 260 5.47 -23.07 -2.56
N THR A 261 6.02 -23.70 -3.60
CA THR A 261 7.45 -23.77 -3.86
C THR A 261 7.76 -23.05 -5.17
N LEU A 262 8.89 -22.34 -5.20
CA LEU A 262 9.39 -21.65 -6.38
C LEU A 262 10.69 -22.30 -6.84
N THR A 263 10.83 -22.49 -8.15
CA THR A 263 12.02 -23.08 -8.78
C THR A 263 12.46 -22.26 -10.00
N ASP A 264 13.61 -22.64 -10.57
CA ASP A 264 14.07 -22.20 -11.89
C ASP A 264 14.23 -20.68 -12.05
N GLY A 265 14.51 -19.98 -10.95
CA GLY A 265 14.73 -18.53 -10.91
C GLY A 265 13.52 -17.70 -10.44
N ALA A 266 12.34 -18.31 -10.24
CA ALA A 266 11.19 -17.59 -9.69
C ALA A 266 11.45 -17.07 -8.27
N GLN A 267 10.97 -15.86 -7.97
CA GLN A 267 11.24 -15.15 -6.70
C GLN A 267 9.94 -14.86 -5.95
N ASP A 268 9.92 -15.09 -4.63
CA ASP A 268 8.71 -14.93 -3.83
C ASP A 268 8.56 -13.49 -3.32
N GLY A 269 7.59 -12.77 -3.87
CA GLY A 269 7.08 -11.52 -3.33
C GLY A 269 5.98 -11.74 -2.29
N GLY A 270 5.76 -12.96 -1.78
CA GLY A 270 4.82 -13.33 -0.72
C GLY A 270 3.34 -13.31 -1.08
N ALA A 271 2.95 -12.45 -2.02
CA ALA A 271 1.64 -12.44 -2.66
C ALA A 271 1.68 -12.10 -4.17
N LEU A 272 2.87 -11.85 -4.71
CA LEU A 272 3.19 -11.83 -6.14
C LEU A 272 4.36 -12.77 -6.36
N PHE A 273 4.34 -13.56 -7.43
CA PHE A 273 5.47 -14.38 -7.84
C PHE A 273 6.13 -13.69 -9.03
N ARG A 274 7.45 -13.49 -8.96
CA ARG A 274 8.23 -12.95 -10.07
C ARG A 274 8.80 -14.07 -10.92
N PHE A 275 8.58 -13.95 -12.22
CA PHE A 275 9.18 -14.75 -13.28
C PHE A 275 10.16 -13.82 -14.03
N PRO A 276 11.47 -13.90 -13.76
CA PRO A 276 12.50 -13.01 -14.34
C PRO A 276 12.99 -13.55 -15.71
N GLY A 277 14.14 -13.08 -16.21
CA GLY A 277 14.79 -13.66 -17.39
C GLY A 277 13.96 -13.48 -18.66
N GLY A 278 13.34 -12.31 -18.82
CA GLY A 278 12.49 -12.02 -19.97
C GLY A 278 13.28 -12.03 -21.28
N GLU A 279 13.00 -12.99 -22.16
CA GLU A 279 13.53 -13.04 -23.54
C GLU A 279 12.37 -12.94 -24.55
N GLY A 280 12.60 -12.31 -25.70
CA GLY A 280 11.57 -12.20 -26.74
C GLY A 280 11.73 -11.03 -27.71
N THR A 281 10.61 -10.50 -28.19
CA THR A 281 10.53 -9.43 -29.20
C THR A 281 9.46 -8.40 -28.86
N TYR A 282 9.76 -7.13 -29.13
CA TYR A 282 8.82 -6.02 -29.08
C TYR A 282 8.90 -5.24 -30.40
N GLU A 283 7.79 -5.11 -31.14
CA GLU A 283 7.72 -4.42 -32.43
C GLU A 283 6.39 -3.66 -32.55
N ASP A 284 6.43 -2.38 -32.95
CA ASP A 284 5.28 -1.50 -33.24
C ASP A 284 4.15 -1.43 -32.17
N GLY A 285 4.42 -1.85 -30.93
CA GLY A 285 3.46 -1.88 -29.82
C GLY A 285 3.03 -3.28 -29.39
N ASP A 286 3.26 -4.29 -30.25
CA ASP A 286 3.10 -5.70 -29.93
C ASP A 286 4.31 -6.22 -29.13
N LEU A 287 4.05 -7.16 -28.22
CA LEU A 287 5.05 -7.79 -27.38
C LEU A 287 4.84 -9.31 -27.37
N THR A 288 5.93 -10.07 -27.42
CA THR A 288 5.93 -11.51 -27.11
C THR A 288 7.21 -11.83 -26.34
N ALA A 289 7.05 -12.27 -25.10
CA ALA A 289 8.16 -12.59 -24.21
C ALA A 289 7.92 -13.91 -23.44
N ALA A 290 8.99 -14.65 -23.19
CA ALA A 290 9.05 -15.80 -22.28
C ALA A 290 9.87 -15.42 -21.04
N PHE A 291 9.59 -16.06 -19.91
CA PHE A 291 10.21 -15.78 -18.61
C PHE A 291 10.61 -17.09 -17.92
N ASP A 292 11.72 -17.02 -17.20
CA ASP A 292 12.22 -18.09 -16.34
C ASP A 292 11.32 -18.29 -15.10
N GLY A 293 11.49 -19.46 -14.49
CA GLY A 293 10.86 -19.78 -13.22
C GLY A 293 9.58 -20.61 -13.29
N ALA A 294 9.27 -21.24 -12.16
CA ALA A 294 8.02 -21.96 -11.94
C ALA A 294 7.52 -21.78 -10.51
N VAL A 295 6.21 -21.93 -10.33
CA VAL A 295 5.54 -22.03 -9.03
C VAL A 295 4.74 -23.32 -8.95
N ARG A 296 4.86 -24.04 -7.83
CA ARG A 296 4.04 -25.23 -7.55
C ARG A 296 3.37 -25.10 -6.19
N PHE A 297 2.03 -25.13 -6.21
CA PHE A 297 1.17 -25.14 -5.03
C PHE A 297 0.83 -26.59 -4.67
N THR A 298 1.00 -26.97 -3.41
CA THR A 298 0.71 -28.33 -2.91
C THR A 298 -0.05 -28.29 -1.59
N GLY A 299 -0.97 -29.22 -1.37
CA GLY A 299 -1.70 -29.35 -0.11
C GLY A 299 -2.62 -30.57 -0.03
N ALA A 300 -3.41 -30.63 1.03
CA ALA A 300 -4.45 -31.62 1.28
C ALA A 300 -5.53 -31.66 0.18
N HIS A 301 -6.38 -32.69 0.25
CA HIS A 301 -7.51 -32.91 -0.65
C HIS A 301 -7.17 -33.02 -2.16
N GLY A 302 -5.90 -33.23 -2.51
CA GLY A 302 -5.45 -33.41 -3.90
C GLY A 302 -4.98 -32.12 -4.58
N LEU A 303 -4.72 -31.06 -3.83
CA LEU A 303 -4.10 -29.84 -4.35
C LEU A 303 -2.66 -30.11 -4.79
N ASP A 304 -2.42 -30.11 -6.10
CA ASP A 304 -1.09 -30.12 -6.71
C ASP A 304 -1.16 -29.37 -8.05
N LEU A 305 -0.79 -28.08 -8.07
CA LEU A 305 -0.84 -27.23 -9.26
C LEU A 305 0.55 -26.64 -9.52
N SER A 306 1.17 -27.03 -10.63
CA SER A 306 2.40 -26.41 -11.14
C SER A 306 2.11 -25.51 -12.34
N LEU A 307 2.70 -24.32 -12.33
CA LEU A 307 2.75 -23.35 -13.42
C LEU A 307 4.24 -23.05 -13.73
N SER A 308 4.69 -23.33 -14.95
CA SER A 308 6.06 -23.08 -15.41
C SER A 308 6.07 -22.47 -16.81
N GLY A 309 7.23 -22.09 -17.34
CA GLY A 309 7.35 -21.59 -18.72
C GLY A 309 6.43 -20.41 -18.98
N VAL A 310 6.48 -19.41 -18.11
CA VAL A 310 5.56 -18.26 -18.13
C VAL A 310 5.85 -17.41 -19.38
N ARG A 311 4.81 -17.03 -20.10
CA ARG A 311 4.93 -16.28 -21.37
C ARG A 311 3.86 -15.20 -21.42
N ALA A 312 4.22 -14.00 -21.87
CA ALA A 312 3.29 -12.89 -22.09
C ALA A 312 3.24 -12.53 -23.57
N GLU A 313 2.03 -12.40 -24.12
CA GLU A 313 1.81 -11.77 -25.42
C GLU A 313 0.90 -10.56 -25.22
N VAL A 314 1.20 -9.44 -25.87
CA VAL A 314 0.34 -8.25 -25.91
C VAL A 314 0.17 -7.83 -27.36
N ARG A 315 -1.09 -7.64 -27.80
CA ARG A 315 -1.45 -7.10 -29.13
C ARG A 315 -2.67 -6.20 -29.02
N ASP A 316 -2.74 -5.15 -29.82
CA ASP A 316 -3.85 -4.16 -29.82
C ASP A 316 -4.17 -3.58 -28.41
N GLY A 317 -3.23 -3.66 -27.47
CA GLY A 317 -3.39 -3.25 -26.06
C GLY A 317 -4.11 -4.25 -25.13
N GLU A 318 -4.49 -5.45 -25.61
CA GLU A 318 -4.86 -6.58 -24.75
C GLU A 318 -3.67 -7.54 -24.58
N GLY A 319 -3.36 -7.88 -23.33
CA GLY A 319 -2.35 -8.86 -22.96
C GLY A 319 -2.96 -10.20 -22.59
N THR A 320 -2.26 -11.29 -22.89
CA THR A 320 -2.56 -12.64 -22.39
C THR A 320 -1.31 -13.22 -21.71
N LEU A 321 -1.49 -13.74 -20.50
CA LEU A 321 -0.46 -14.48 -19.78
C LEU A 321 -0.71 -15.99 -19.92
N TYR A 322 0.32 -16.71 -20.35
CA TYR A 322 0.32 -18.16 -20.57
C TYR A 322 1.30 -18.83 -19.61
N ALA A 323 1.04 -20.09 -19.30
CA ALA A 323 2.01 -20.97 -18.64
C ALA A 323 1.87 -22.40 -19.18
N ASP A 324 2.90 -23.21 -18.99
CA ASP A 324 2.79 -24.66 -19.04
C ASP A 324 2.21 -25.13 -17.69
N VAL A 325 1.17 -25.97 -17.75
CA VAL A 325 0.32 -26.33 -16.61
C VAL A 325 0.40 -27.83 -16.34
N SER A 326 0.56 -28.18 -15.07
CA SER A 326 0.31 -29.54 -14.57
C SER A 326 -0.51 -29.49 -13.28
N SER A 327 -1.75 -29.98 -13.34
CA SER A 327 -2.65 -30.26 -12.22
C SER A 327 -3.25 -31.67 -12.35
N PRO A 328 -4.10 -32.15 -11.42
CA PRO A 328 -4.75 -33.45 -11.53
C PRO A 328 -5.71 -33.52 -12.73
N ASP A 329 -6.41 -32.41 -13.02
CA ASP A 329 -7.43 -32.33 -14.06
C ASP A 329 -6.86 -31.89 -15.43
N LEU A 330 -5.73 -31.17 -15.44
CA LEU A 330 -5.15 -30.60 -16.65
C LEU A 330 -3.63 -30.76 -16.72
N LYS A 331 -3.15 -31.33 -17.83
CA LYS A 331 -1.78 -31.13 -18.31
C LYS A 331 -1.82 -30.50 -19.70
N GLY A 332 -1.00 -29.46 -19.92
CA GLY A 332 -0.92 -28.79 -21.22
C GLY A 332 0.12 -27.69 -21.27
N GLU A 333 0.73 -27.52 -22.44
CA GLU A 333 1.70 -26.47 -22.73
C GLU A 333 1.00 -25.19 -23.24
N LYS A 334 1.63 -24.03 -22.99
CA LYS A 334 1.18 -22.69 -23.38
C LYS A 334 -0.33 -22.45 -23.17
N VAL A 335 -0.82 -22.80 -21.98
CA VAL A 335 -2.21 -22.60 -21.58
C VAL A 335 -2.45 -21.11 -21.30
N PRO A 336 -3.41 -20.43 -21.97
CA PRO A 336 -3.75 -19.05 -21.66
C PRO A 336 -4.48 -18.97 -20.32
N LEU A 337 -3.81 -18.48 -19.27
CA LEU A 337 -4.36 -18.41 -17.92
C LEU A 337 -5.28 -17.20 -17.75
N VAL A 338 -4.78 -16.00 -18.07
CA VAL A 338 -5.51 -14.73 -17.93
C VAL A 338 -5.33 -13.82 -19.13
N THR A 339 -6.35 -12.99 -19.43
CA THR A 339 -6.14 -11.75 -20.20
C THR A 339 -6.14 -10.54 -19.28
N PHE A 340 -5.41 -9.49 -19.66
CA PHE A 340 -5.21 -8.26 -18.90
C PHE A 340 -5.16 -7.04 -19.82
N SER A 341 -5.64 -5.89 -19.36
CA SER A 341 -5.61 -4.65 -20.16
C SER A 341 -4.25 -3.97 -20.05
N ALA A 342 -3.38 -4.17 -21.05
CA ALA A 342 -2.05 -3.56 -21.10
C ALA A 342 -2.11 -2.08 -21.52
N GLY A 343 -3.02 -1.73 -22.43
CA GLY A 343 -3.06 -0.42 -23.07
C GLY A 343 -1.96 -0.26 -24.13
N GLU A 344 -1.75 0.97 -24.60
CA GLU A 344 -0.76 1.28 -25.63
C GLU A 344 0.66 1.16 -25.05
N LEU A 345 1.38 0.09 -25.40
CA LEU A 345 2.75 -0.13 -24.94
C LEU A 345 3.70 0.87 -25.60
N LYS A 346 4.26 1.79 -24.80
CA LYS A 346 5.25 2.78 -25.22
C LYS A 346 6.55 2.61 -24.41
N PRO A 347 7.72 2.45 -25.06
CA PRO A 347 8.99 2.44 -24.37
C PRO A 347 9.28 3.83 -23.77
N ALA A 348 9.77 3.84 -22.53
CA ALA A 348 10.32 5.03 -21.88
C ALA A 348 11.61 4.62 -21.17
N ASP A 349 12.69 5.38 -21.36
CA ASP A 349 14.00 5.11 -20.76
C ASP A 349 14.50 3.66 -20.97
N GLY A 350 14.31 3.14 -22.19
CA GLY A 350 14.66 1.77 -22.58
C GLY A 350 13.70 0.67 -22.09
N LEU A 351 12.68 1.03 -21.28
CA LEU A 351 11.78 0.09 -20.62
C LEU A 351 10.35 0.16 -21.21
N VAL A 352 9.77 -0.99 -21.56
CA VAL A 352 8.32 -1.16 -21.73
C VAL A 352 7.74 -1.68 -20.42
N LYS A 353 6.64 -1.09 -19.93
CA LYS A 353 6.06 -1.47 -18.64
C LYS A 353 4.54 -1.37 -18.59
N VAL A 354 3.92 -2.46 -18.16
CA VAL A 354 2.54 -2.54 -17.66
C VAL A 354 2.61 -2.62 -16.12
N THR A 355 1.70 -1.95 -15.41
CA THR A 355 1.70 -1.95 -13.93
C THR A 355 0.29 -2.15 -13.41
N GLU A 356 0.10 -3.21 -12.62
CA GLU A 356 -1.15 -3.61 -11.98
C GLU A 356 -2.35 -3.70 -12.94
N ALA A 357 -2.14 -4.25 -14.15
CA ALA A 357 -3.19 -4.40 -15.14
C ALA A 357 -4.28 -5.38 -14.64
N PRO A 358 -5.56 -4.98 -14.59
CA PRO A 358 -6.65 -5.84 -14.12
C PRO A 358 -6.77 -7.10 -15.00
N ALA A 359 -6.61 -8.26 -14.38
CA ALA A 359 -6.57 -9.55 -15.05
C ALA A 359 -7.86 -10.36 -14.84
N LYS A 360 -8.25 -11.14 -15.86
CA LYS A 360 -9.41 -12.04 -15.85
C LYS A 360 -9.04 -13.43 -16.34
N LEU A 361 -9.52 -14.44 -15.62
CA LEU A 361 -9.33 -15.86 -15.95
C LEU A 361 -9.97 -16.22 -17.30
N THR A 362 -9.24 -16.90 -18.19
CA THR A 362 -9.84 -17.41 -19.43
C THR A 362 -10.69 -18.66 -19.18
N ALA A 363 -11.38 -19.19 -20.21
CA ALA A 363 -12.05 -20.48 -20.11
C ALA A 363 -11.06 -21.64 -19.86
N ARG A 364 -9.94 -21.69 -20.60
CA ARG A 364 -8.92 -22.73 -20.42
C ARG A 364 -8.13 -22.54 -19.11
N GLY A 365 -7.96 -21.30 -18.67
CA GLY A 365 -7.42 -20.97 -17.35
C GLY A 365 -8.31 -21.50 -16.23
N ALA A 366 -9.65 -21.43 -16.36
CA ALA A 366 -10.57 -22.01 -15.38
C ALA A 366 -10.44 -23.53 -15.24
N GLU A 367 -10.15 -24.24 -16.33
CA GLU A 367 -9.90 -25.69 -16.33
C GLU A 367 -8.59 -26.05 -15.59
N ALA A 368 -7.58 -25.19 -15.59
CA ALA A 368 -6.34 -25.40 -14.81
C ALA A 368 -6.59 -25.48 -13.29
N PHE A 369 -7.57 -24.72 -12.78
CA PHE A 369 -8.01 -24.72 -11.38
C PHE A 369 -9.17 -25.69 -11.12
N GLY A 370 -9.28 -26.79 -11.86
CA GLY A 370 -10.30 -27.83 -11.66
C GLY A 370 -11.74 -27.33 -11.83
N GLY A 371 -11.95 -26.21 -12.55
CA GLY A 371 -13.27 -25.57 -12.68
C GLY A 371 -13.78 -24.83 -11.43
N LEU A 372 -12.95 -24.69 -10.38
CA LEU A 372 -13.30 -23.99 -9.13
C LEU A 372 -13.68 -22.52 -9.38
N TYR A 373 -13.10 -21.91 -10.41
CA TYR A 373 -13.37 -20.55 -10.86
C TYR A 373 -13.97 -20.56 -12.27
N ARG A 374 -14.69 -19.50 -12.64
CA ARG A 374 -15.32 -19.38 -13.98
C ARG A 374 -14.50 -18.49 -14.91
N ALA A 375 -14.65 -18.67 -16.21
CA ALA A 375 -14.17 -17.69 -17.19
C ALA A 375 -14.67 -16.28 -16.84
N GLY A 376 -13.80 -15.27 -16.98
CA GLY A 376 -14.08 -13.89 -16.58
C GLY A 376 -13.94 -13.59 -15.07
N THR A 377 -13.59 -14.58 -14.24
CA THR A 377 -13.28 -14.35 -12.80
C THR A 377 -12.09 -13.38 -12.70
N VAL A 378 -12.22 -12.36 -11.84
CA VAL A 378 -11.11 -11.44 -11.54
C VAL A 378 -10.02 -12.19 -10.78
N MET A 379 -8.82 -12.14 -11.34
CA MET A 379 -7.59 -12.70 -10.78
C MET A 379 -6.75 -11.58 -10.15
N ASP A 380 -5.60 -11.90 -9.55
CA ASP A 380 -4.67 -10.84 -9.15
C ASP A 380 -4.11 -10.15 -10.42
N PRO A 381 -3.85 -8.84 -10.38
CA PRO A 381 -3.42 -8.09 -11.54
C PRO A 381 -2.03 -8.52 -12.05
N VAL A 382 -1.75 -8.26 -13.32
CA VAL A 382 -0.44 -8.54 -13.94
C VAL A 382 0.38 -7.25 -13.97
N SER A 383 1.59 -7.31 -13.42
CA SER A 383 2.64 -6.32 -13.64
C SER A 383 3.71 -6.95 -14.54
N LEU A 384 4.21 -6.21 -15.53
CA LEU A 384 5.10 -6.71 -16.58
C LEU A 384 6.08 -5.61 -16.96
N ALA A 385 7.37 -5.88 -16.88
CA ALA A 385 8.44 -4.95 -17.21
C ALA A 385 9.46 -5.62 -18.14
N VAL A 386 9.86 -4.93 -19.19
CA VAL A 386 10.63 -5.48 -20.32
C VAL A 386 11.68 -4.45 -20.74
N ALA A 387 12.96 -4.81 -20.62
CA ALA A 387 14.10 -4.00 -21.03
C ALA A 387 14.38 -4.23 -22.52
N LEU A 388 14.43 -3.14 -23.29
CA LEU A 388 14.83 -3.11 -24.70
C LEU A 388 16.27 -2.60 -24.89
N THR A 389 16.94 -2.22 -23.79
CA THR A 389 18.34 -1.80 -23.75
C THR A 389 18.99 -2.27 -22.45
N ALA A 390 20.29 -2.61 -22.50
CA ALA A 390 21.03 -3.13 -21.35
C ALA A 390 21.27 -2.12 -20.19
N ASP A 391 20.86 -0.86 -20.34
CA ASP A 391 20.86 0.17 -19.29
C ASP A 391 19.47 0.40 -18.67
N ALA A 392 18.41 -0.18 -19.22
CA ALA A 392 17.06 -0.09 -18.66
C ALA A 392 16.94 -0.89 -17.36
N THR A 393 16.49 -0.24 -16.29
CA THR A 393 16.39 -0.87 -14.96
C THR A 393 14.98 -1.41 -14.70
N LEU A 394 14.84 -2.72 -14.51
CA LEU A 394 13.57 -3.33 -14.11
C LEU A 394 13.09 -2.84 -12.73
N PRO A 395 11.77 -2.74 -12.49
CA PRO A 395 11.23 -2.47 -11.15
C PRO A 395 11.61 -3.58 -10.15
N ALA A 396 11.89 -3.22 -8.90
CA ALA A 396 12.08 -4.20 -7.82
C ALA A 396 10.81 -5.04 -7.59
N LEU A 397 10.98 -6.30 -7.18
CA LEU A 397 9.88 -7.19 -6.78
C LEU A 397 9.22 -6.65 -5.51
N PRO A 398 7.88 -6.48 -5.46
CA PRO A 398 7.20 -6.11 -4.22
C PRO A 398 7.24 -7.26 -3.19
N ASP A 399 7.91 -7.07 -2.05
CA ASP A 399 7.78 -7.97 -0.88
C ASP A 399 6.44 -7.72 -0.15
N LEU A 400 5.61 -8.77 -0.13
CA LEU A 400 4.31 -8.86 0.51
C LEU A 400 4.24 -10.03 1.52
N GLY A 401 5.38 -10.62 1.92
CA GLY A 401 5.48 -11.90 2.64
C GLY A 401 5.03 -11.91 4.11
N SER A 402 5.54 -12.85 4.91
CA SER A 402 5.17 -12.97 6.33
C SER A 402 5.50 -11.72 7.16
N ALA A 403 4.80 -11.54 8.30
CA ALA A 403 4.98 -10.39 9.20
C ALA A 403 6.46 -10.21 9.62
N PRO A 404 6.91 -8.99 9.95
CA PRO A 404 8.33 -8.75 10.21
C PRO A 404 8.83 -9.57 11.41
N THR A 405 9.65 -10.60 11.15
CA THR A 405 10.39 -11.28 12.21
C THR A 405 11.36 -10.26 12.80
N ALA A 406 11.18 -9.92 14.07
CA ALA A 406 11.94 -8.85 14.69
C ALA A 406 13.45 -9.19 14.73
N SER A 407 14.24 -8.50 13.91
CA SER A 407 15.67 -8.36 14.19
C SER A 407 15.81 -7.78 15.59
N ALA A 408 16.57 -8.46 16.44
CA ALA A 408 16.46 -8.32 17.89
C ALA A 408 16.58 -6.87 18.36
N SER A 409 15.47 -6.31 18.87
CA SER A 409 15.49 -5.02 19.55
C SER A 409 16.42 -5.11 20.77
N PRO A 410 17.35 -4.17 20.99
CA PRO A 410 18.25 -4.20 22.14
C PRO A 410 17.48 -4.20 23.46
N GLN A 411 17.39 -5.36 24.11
CA GLN A 411 16.67 -5.53 25.37
C GLN A 411 17.26 -4.58 26.43
N PRO A 412 16.43 -3.76 27.11
CA PRO A 412 16.89 -2.96 28.24
C PRO A 412 17.55 -3.86 29.29
N ARG A 413 18.77 -3.51 29.72
CA ARG A 413 19.47 -4.28 30.77
C ARG A 413 18.62 -4.26 32.03
N GLY A 414 18.36 -5.45 32.59
CA GLY A 414 17.33 -5.64 33.59
C GLY A 414 17.51 -4.80 34.86
N SER A 415 16.40 -4.27 35.36
CA SER A 415 16.30 -3.79 36.74
C SER A 415 15.93 -4.97 37.63
N THR A 416 16.84 -5.42 38.49
CA THR A 416 16.59 -6.51 39.43
C THR A 416 15.64 -6.07 40.55
N GLY A 417 14.40 -6.55 40.49
CA GLY A 417 13.44 -6.51 41.61
C GLY A 417 12.82 -7.90 41.78
N PRO A 418 12.61 -8.40 43.01
CA PRO A 418 12.13 -9.76 43.23
C PRO A 418 10.65 -9.91 42.85
N GLU A 419 10.34 -10.96 42.10
CA GLU A 419 8.97 -11.35 41.78
C GLU A 419 8.31 -12.02 43.00
N THR A 420 7.13 -11.54 43.39
CA THR A 420 6.28 -12.24 44.36
C THR A 420 5.34 -13.15 43.60
N SER A 421 5.59 -14.47 43.64
CA SER A 421 4.77 -15.45 42.94
C SER A 421 3.34 -15.52 43.50
N ALA A 422 2.36 -15.67 42.61
CA ALA A 422 0.97 -15.96 42.93
C ALA A 422 0.42 -16.96 41.91
N GLU A 423 0.05 -18.15 42.38
CA GLU A 423 -0.47 -19.22 41.53
C GLU A 423 -1.94 -18.99 41.15
N PRO A 424 -2.40 -19.44 39.96
CA PRO A 424 -3.80 -19.36 39.57
C PRO A 424 -4.62 -20.46 40.27
N VAL A 425 -5.60 -20.07 41.09
CA VAL A 425 -6.64 -20.99 41.59
C VAL A 425 -7.78 -21.13 40.59
N ALA A 426 -8.27 -22.35 40.42
CA ALA A 426 -9.22 -22.72 39.37
C ALA A 426 -10.66 -22.26 39.64
N SER A 427 -11.43 -22.12 38.57
CA SER A 427 -12.89 -21.93 38.61
C SER A 427 -13.60 -23.17 39.15
N ALA A 428 -14.70 -22.94 39.87
CA ALA A 428 -15.76 -23.92 40.13
C ALA A 428 -17.11 -23.21 40.06
N ASP A 429 -18.12 -23.92 39.55
CA ASP A 429 -19.49 -23.44 39.36
C ASP A 429 -20.24 -23.25 40.70
N ASP A 430 -21.25 -22.38 40.72
CA ASP A 430 -22.64 -22.79 41.05
C ASP A 430 -23.67 -21.73 40.60
N ASP A 431 -24.95 -22.04 40.77
CA ASP A 431 -26.08 -21.51 40.01
C ASP A 431 -26.82 -20.27 40.60
N GLY A 432 -27.58 -19.64 39.71
CA GLY A 432 -28.77 -18.78 39.88
C GLY A 432 -29.12 -18.04 41.21
N GLY A 433 -29.36 -16.73 41.10
CA GLY A 433 -30.24 -16.02 42.07
C GLY A 433 -30.20 -14.48 42.06
N PHE A 434 -31.20 -13.84 41.46
CA PHE A 434 -31.55 -12.41 41.67
C PHE A 434 -32.91 -12.31 42.39
N PRO A 435 -33.29 -11.19 43.04
CA PRO A 435 -32.48 -10.10 43.61
C PRO A 435 -32.91 -9.68 45.04
N ALA A 436 -32.07 -8.91 45.75
CA ALA A 436 -32.54 -8.05 46.85
C ALA A 436 -31.62 -6.82 47.05
N LEU A 437 -32.22 -5.62 47.18
CA LEU A 437 -31.59 -4.42 47.73
C LEU A 437 -32.13 -4.20 49.15
N PRO A 438 -31.33 -3.61 50.06
CA PRO A 438 -31.73 -2.26 50.47
C PRO A 438 -30.57 -1.26 50.70
N VAL A 439 -30.80 -0.05 50.18
CA VAL A 439 -30.55 1.28 50.77
C VAL A 439 -29.50 1.41 51.91
N PHE A 440 -28.50 2.27 51.67
CA PHE A 440 -28.00 3.18 52.71
C PHE A 440 -27.93 4.63 52.18
N LEU A 441 -28.13 5.59 53.08
CA LEU A 441 -28.20 7.03 52.79
C LEU A 441 -26.86 7.73 53.06
N ALA A 442 -26.51 8.70 52.22
CA ALA A 442 -25.51 9.72 52.53
C ALA A 442 -25.95 11.10 51.98
N VAL A 443 -26.25 12.03 52.90
CA VAL A 443 -26.45 13.47 52.65
C VAL A 443 -25.07 14.15 52.80
N GLY A 444 -24.67 15.18 52.05
CA GLY A 444 -25.34 15.97 51.01
C GLY A 444 -25.05 17.47 51.21
N ALA A 445 -24.99 18.27 50.14
CA ALA A 445 -24.87 19.73 50.23
C ALA A 445 -25.33 20.43 48.95
N LEU A 446 -26.24 21.41 49.07
CA LEU A 446 -26.67 22.30 47.99
C LEU A 446 -27.21 23.60 48.62
N LEU A 447 -26.93 24.75 47.99
CA LEU A 447 -27.58 26.04 48.31
C LEU A 447 -28.12 26.68 47.02
N PRO A 448 -29.32 27.29 47.05
CA PRO A 448 -30.00 27.77 45.84
C PRO A 448 -29.88 29.28 45.61
N VAL A 449 -30.25 29.72 44.40
CA VAL A 449 -30.71 31.09 44.11
C VAL A 449 -32.04 30.98 43.37
N ALA A 450 -33.03 31.80 43.72
CA ALA A 450 -34.38 31.72 43.14
C ALA A 450 -35.08 33.09 43.02
N ALA A 451 -35.57 33.38 41.81
CA ALA A 451 -36.69 34.27 41.49
C ALA A 451 -37.12 33.90 40.05
N ALA A 452 -38.28 33.30 39.75
CA ALA A 452 -39.67 33.55 40.16
C ALA A 452 -40.26 34.82 39.53
N LEU A 453 -41.07 34.64 38.47
CA LEU A 453 -42.23 35.51 38.18
C LEU A 453 -43.33 34.72 37.45
N THR A 454 -44.55 34.95 37.93
CA THR A 454 -45.83 34.27 37.71
C THR A 454 -46.30 34.06 36.27
N ALA A 455 -47.06 32.98 36.04
CA ALA A 455 -47.90 32.76 34.86
C ALA A 455 -49.33 33.32 35.03
N VAL A 456 -50.14 33.33 33.95
CA VAL A 456 -51.58 32.97 33.85
C VAL A 456 -52.24 33.65 32.63
N ALA A 457 -52.89 32.86 31.75
CA ALA A 457 -54.21 33.17 31.15
C ALA A 457 -54.64 32.09 30.12
N VAL A 458 -55.72 31.37 30.41
CA VAL A 458 -56.37 30.42 29.49
C VAL A 458 -57.62 31.06 28.88
N ARG A 459 -57.81 31.04 27.55
CA ARG A 459 -59.07 30.53 26.94
C ARG A 459 -59.09 30.38 25.42
N ARG A 460 -59.79 29.32 24.97
CA ARG A 460 -60.32 29.16 23.61
C ARG A 460 -61.38 30.22 23.30
N ARG A 461 -61.50 30.66 22.04
CA ARG A 461 -62.80 30.76 21.33
C ARG A 461 -62.65 30.78 19.80
N ARG A 462 -63.72 30.39 19.12
CA ARG A 462 -63.86 30.36 17.65
C ARG A 462 -64.27 31.74 17.14
N ALA A 463 -63.79 32.15 15.97
CA ALA A 463 -64.53 33.02 15.05
C ALA A 463 -64.06 32.78 13.61
N ARG A 464 -65.01 32.60 12.69
CA ARG A 464 -64.81 32.54 11.23
C ARG A 464 -65.77 33.55 10.61
N PRO A 465 -65.31 34.58 9.88
CA PRO A 465 -66.14 35.29 8.92
C PRO A 465 -66.35 34.46 7.65
N ALA A 466 -67.47 34.67 6.96
CA ALA A 466 -67.77 34.04 5.69
C ALA A 466 -67.45 34.96 4.50
N ALA A 467 -67.45 34.33 3.32
CA ALA A 467 -67.90 34.75 1.97
C ALA A 467 -68.40 36.21 1.76
N SER A 468 -68.37 36.80 0.55
CA SER A 468 -68.68 36.22 -0.79
C SER A 468 -67.94 36.99 -1.92
N PRO A 469 -68.42 37.05 -3.19
CA PRO A 469 -68.25 36.04 -4.25
C PRO A 469 -67.67 36.62 -5.58
N SER A 470 -67.92 35.92 -6.70
CA SER A 470 -67.73 36.32 -8.11
C SER A 470 -66.27 36.39 -8.63
N ASP A 471 -65.98 36.10 -9.91
CA ASP A 471 -66.86 35.58 -10.98
C ASP A 471 -66.14 34.55 -11.86
N ALA A 472 -66.87 33.88 -12.75
CA ALA A 472 -66.35 32.91 -13.69
C ALA A 472 -66.01 33.54 -15.05
N HIS A 473 -64.93 33.09 -15.71
CA HIS A 473 -65.13 32.53 -17.05
C HIS A 473 -64.03 31.57 -17.54
N ARG A 474 -64.37 30.94 -18.67
CA ARG A 474 -63.66 29.91 -19.44
C ARG A 474 -62.18 30.20 -19.70
N GLY A 475 -61.41 29.11 -19.79
CA GLY A 475 -60.05 28.99 -20.34
C GLY A 475 -59.76 27.52 -20.58
#